data_AF-A0A367LUL4-F1
#
_entry.id   AF-A0A367LUL4-F1
#
_cell.length_a   1.000
_cell.length_b   1.000
_cell.length_c   1.000
_cell.angle_alpha   90.00
_cell.angle_beta   90.00
_cell.angle_gamma   90.00
#
_symmetry.space_group_name_H-M   'P 1'
#
loop_
_entity.id
_entity.type
_entity.pdbx_description
1 polymer ?
#
loop_
_entity_poly.entity_id
_entity_poly.type
_entity_poly.pdbx_seq_one_letter_code
_entity_poly.pdbx_strand_id
1 'polypeptide(L)'
;GYDDSIRDWPYDPERAKALLKEAGVTPDTPLNLYISTGSGPGGNPARVAQLIQSDLAAIGIRVNIRQFEWGEMVKRTKAGEHDMMLYSWIGDNGDPDN
;
A
#
# COMPACT_ATOMS: atom_id res chain seq x y z
N GLY A 1 -12.37 -15.56 13.65
CA GLY A 1 -13.24 -15.92 12.51
C GLY A 1 -13.55 -14.68 11.70
N TYR A 2 -14.20 -14.82 10.54
CA TYR A 2 -14.64 -13.68 9.73
C TYR A 2 -15.74 -12.87 10.45
N ASP A 3 -15.71 -11.54 10.34
CA ASP A 3 -16.69 -10.63 10.94
C ASP A 3 -17.43 -9.87 9.84
N ASP A 4 -18.68 -10.29 9.57
CA ASP A 4 -19.56 -9.68 8.56
C ASP A 4 -20.04 -8.26 8.91
N SER A 5 -19.78 -7.78 10.13
CA SER A 5 -20.22 -6.44 10.57
C SER A 5 -19.26 -5.33 10.13
N ILE A 6 -18.04 -5.67 9.73
CA ILE A 6 -17.03 -4.73 9.24
C ILE A 6 -17.54 -4.12 7.93
N ARG A 7 -17.50 -2.79 7.84
CA ARG A 7 -17.87 -2.05 6.63
C ARG A 7 -16.62 -1.53 5.94
N ASP A 8 -16.54 -1.80 4.65
CA ASP A 8 -15.47 -1.28 3.79
C ASP A 8 -15.52 0.24 3.69
N TRP A 9 -14.33 0.83 3.53
CA TRP A 9 -14.23 2.23 3.13
C TRP A 9 -14.62 2.38 1.66
N PRO A 10 -15.57 3.28 1.34
CA PRO A 10 -15.92 3.53 -0.05
C PRO A 10 -14.78 4.24 -0.77
N TYR A 11 -14.67 4.02 -2.08
CA TYR A 11 -13.79 4.82 -2.93
C TYR A 11 -14.38 6.23 -3.10
N ASP A 12 -13.81 7.20 -2.38
CA ASP A 12 -14.26 8.60 -2.37
C ASP A 12 -13.05 9.55 -2.34
N PRO A 13 -12.54 9.95 -3.52
CA PRO A 13 -11.39 10.86 -3.63
C PRO A 13 -11.64 12.25 -3.02
N GLU A 14 -12.88 12.75 -3.01
CA GLU A 14 -13.21 14.06 -2.46
C GLU A 14 -13.16 14.03 -0.93
N ARG A 15 -13.71 12.97 -0.31
CA ARG A 15 -13.54 12.75 1.13
C ARG A 15 -12.09 12.55 1.52
N ALA A 16 -11.30 11.85 0.71
CA ALA A 16 -9.86 11.69 0.95
C ALA A 16 -9.12 13.04 0.98
N LYS A 17 -9.38 13.93 0.00
CA LYS A 17 -8.82 15.30 -0.01
C LYS A 17 -9.24 16.10 1.23
N ALA A 18 -10.49 15.99 1.67
CA ALA A 18 -10.98 16.66 2.86
C ALA A 18 -10.22 16.23 4.12
N LEU A 19 -10.00 14.91 4.29
CA LEU A 19 -9.24 14.35 5.40
C LEU A 19 -7.77 14.80 5.39
N LEU A 20 -7.13 14.83 4.21
CA LEU A 20 -5.76 15.33 4.07
C LEU A 20 -5.65 16.80 4.47
N LYS A 21 -6.63 17.62 4.10
CA LYS A 21 -6.69 19.03 4.49
C LYS A 21 -6.90 19.20 6.00
N GLU A 22 -7.80 18.41 6.59
CA GLU A 22 -8.05 18.43 8.04
C GLU A 22 -6.79 18.04 8.83
N ALA A 23 -6.06 17.03 8.36
CA ALA A 23 -4.79 16.60 8.93
C ALA A 23 -3.63 17.58 8.69
N GLY A 24 -3.84 18.65 7.91
CA GLY A 24 -2.81 19.64 7.59
C GLY A 24 -1.69 19.11 6.70
N VAL A 25 -1.96 18.08 5.89
CA VAL A 25 -0.96 17.46 5.02
C VAL A 25 -0.68 18.37 3.81
N THR A 26 0.54 18.88 3.72
CA THR A 26 1.09 19.53 2.51
C THR A 26 2.13 18.59 1.88
N PRO A 27 1.81 17.92 0.74
CA PRO A 27 2.67 16.89 0.19
C PRO A 27 3.90 17.47 -0.52
N ASP A 28 4.88 17.89 0.26
CA ASP A 28 6.13 18.50 -0.23
C ASP A 28 7.15 17.42 -0.65
N THR A 29 7.08 16.23 -0.05
CA THR A 29 7.99 15.10 -0.28
C THR A 29 7.22 13.88 -0.83
N PRO A 30 7.69 13.22 -1.90
CA PRO A 30 7.09 11.97 -2.37
C PRO A 30 7.23 10.84 -1.34
N LEU A 31 6.18 10.02 -1.18
CA LEU A 31 6.23 8.80 -0.40
C LEU A 31 6.81 7.66 -1.23
N ASN A 32 7.64 6.81 -0.63
CA ASN A 32 8.17 5.62 -1.28
C ASN A 32 7.27 4.41 -1.03
N LEU A 33 6.75 3.84 -2.12
CA LEU A 33 6.02 2.57 -2.12
C LEU A 33 6.97 1.44 -2.53
N TYR A 34 7.27 0.55 -1.60
CA TYR A 34 8.14 -0.60 -1.84
C TYR A 34 7.32 -1.76 -2.40
N ILE A 35 7.81 -2.34 -3.48
CA ILE A 35 7.21 -3.51 -4.13
C ILE A 35 8.26 -4.56 -4.46
N SER A 36 7.82 -5.81 -4.56
CA SER A 36 8.66 -6.90 -5.05
C SER A 36 8.56 -7.05 -6.57
N THR A 37 9.56 -7.69 -7.16
CA THR A 37 9.49 -8.24 -8.51
C THR A 37 8.64 -9.52 -8.54
N GLY A 38 8.23 -9.94 -9.74
CA GLY A 38 7.51 -11.20 -9.96
C GLY A 38 5.99 -11.09 -9.83
N SER A 39 5.35 -12.14 -9.31
CA SER A 39 3.91 -12.22 -9.09
C SER A 39 3.64 -12.98 -7.81
N GLY A 40 2.62 -12.55 -7.07
CA GLY A 40 2.20 -13.16 -5.81
C GLY A 40 0.69 -13.36 -5.75
N PRO A 41 0.17 -13.75 -4.57
CA PRO A 41 -1.28 -13.86 -4.33
C PRO A 41 -2.07 -12.61 -4.71
N GLY A 42 -1.47 -11.43 -4.50
CA GLY A 42 -2.04 -10.13 -4.91
C GLY A 42 -1.89 -9.79 -6.40
N GLY A 43 -1.48 -10.74 -7.24
CA GLY A 43 -1.24 -10.53 -8.67
C GLY A 43 0.12 -9.90 -8.98
N ASN A 44 0.17 -9.01 -9.97
CA ASN A 44 1.39 -8.32 -10.40
C ASN A 44 1.60 -7.05 -9.55
N PRO A 45 2.63 -6.98 -8.68
CA PRO A 45 2.84 -5.86 -7.78
C PRO A 45 3.06 -4.52 -8.50
N ALA A 46 3.74 -4.53 -9.65
CA ALA A 46 4.02 -3.31 -10.40
C ALA A 46 2.74 -2.69 -10.97
N ARG A 47 1.83 -3.51 -11.50
CA ARG A 47 0.55 -3.03 -12.01
C ARG A 47 -0.33 -2.45 -10.89
N VAL A 48 -0.41 -3.13 -9.75
CA VAL A 48 -1.18 -2.65 -8.60
C VAL A 48 -0.59 -1.34 -8.06
N ALA A 49 0.74 -1.24 -7.95
CA ALA A 49 1.40 -0.02 -7.50
C ALA A 49 1.20 1.17 -8.43
N GLN A 50 1.12 0.96 -9.75
CA GLN A 50 0.80 2.02 -10.71
C GLN A 50 -0.64 2.54 -10.54
N LEU A 51 -1.60 1.66 -10.24
CA LEU A 51 -2.97 2.07 -9.95
C LEU A 51 -3.03 2.89 -8.65
N ILE A 52 -2.38 2.40 -7.59
CA ILE A 52 -2.25 3.12 -6.30
C ILE A 52 -1.58 4.49 -6.50
N GLN A 53 -0.50 4.56 -7.28
CA GLN A 53 0.19 5.81 -7.59
C GLN A 53 -0.75 6.79 -8.31
N SER A 54 -1.56 6.31 -9.25
CA SER A 54 -2.53 7.13 -10.00
C SER A 54 -3.62 7.69 -9.08
N ASP A 55 -4.21 6.84 -8.23
CA ASP A 55 -5.26 7.26 -7.29
C ASP A 55 -4.75 8.27 -6.26
N LEU A 56 -3.55 8.03 -5.71
CA LEU A 56 -2.92 8.95 -4.76
C LEU A 56 -2.53 10.27 -5.43
N ALA A 57 -2.09 10.25 -6.69
CA ALA A 57 -1.81 11.47 -7.44
C ALA A 57 -3.09 12.32 -7.65
N ALA A 58 -4.26 11.70 -7.85
CA ALA A 58 -5.53 12.41 -8.01
C ALA A 58 -5.96 13.21 -6.76
N ILE A 59 -5.40 12.88 -5.59
CA ILE A 59 -5.60 13.61 -4.33
C ILE A 59 -4.35 14.40 -3.88
N GLY A 60 -3.36 14.54 -4.76
CA GLY A 60 -2.17 15.37 -4.55
C GLY A 60 -0.99 14.67 -3.87
N ILE A 61 -1.06 13.37 -3.60
CA ILE A 61 0.03 12.61 -2.99
C ILE A 61 0.94 12.06 -4.10
N ARG A 62 2.22 12.43 -4.06
CA ARG A 62 3.23 11.89 -4.98
C ARG A 62 3.80 10.59 -4.41
N VAL A 63 3.82 9.54 -5.22
CA VAL A 63 4.39 8.24 -4.84
C VAL A 63 5.54 7.86 -5.76
N ASN A 64 6.67 7.45 -5.17
CA ASN A 64 7.80 6.85 -5.85
C ASN A 64 7.77 5.33 -5.68
N ILE A 65 7.63 4.59 -6.78
CA ILE A 65 7.61 3.13 -6.74
C ILE A 65 9.06 2.62 -6.72
N ARG A 66 9.40 1.88 -5.67
CA ARG A 66 10.73 1.29 -5.45
C ARG A 66 10.61 -0.22 -5.52
N GLN A 67 11.17 -0.80 -6.58
CA GLN A 67 11.06 -2.23 -6.83
C GLN A 67 12.35 -2.97 -6.45
N PHE A 68 12.20 -4.09 -5.75
CA PHE A 68 13.31 -4.92 -5.26
C PHE A 68 13.06 -6.41 -5.50
N GLU A 69 14.12 -7.22 -5.42
CA GLU A 69 13.97 -8.67 -5.20
C GLU A 69 13.30 -8.90 -3.83
N TRP A 70 12.54 -9.98 -3.67
CA TRP A 70 11.72 -10.25 -2.49
C TRP A 70 12.52 -10.24 -1.17
N GLY A 71 13.63 -10.97 -1.10
CA GLY A 71 14.46 -11.04 0.10
C GLY A 71 15.00 -9.66 0.52
N GLU A 72 15.44 -8.86 -0.45
CA GLU A 72 15.89 -7.50 -0.20
C GLU A 72 14.74 -6.57 0.22
N MET A 73 13.56 -6.68 -0.42
CA MET A 73 12.37 -5.93 -0.01
C MET A 73 12.03 -6.21 1.46
N VAL A 74 11.96 -7.49 1.85
CA VAL A 74 11.65 -7.91 3.22
C VAL A 74 12.68 -7.36 4.20
N LYS A 75 13.97 -7.45 3.87
CA LYS A 75 15.05 -6.92 4.72
C LYS A 75 14.90 -5.42 4.97
N ARG A 76 14.72 -4.62 3.91
CA ARG A 76 14.57 -3.15 4.02
C ARG A 76 13.29 -2.75 4.73
N THR A 77 12.22 -3.48 4.47
CA THR A 77 10.92 -3.26 5.11
C THR A 77 11.02 -3.49 6.62
N LYS A 78 11.66 -4.59 7.05
CA LYS A 78 11.94 -4.87 8.45
C LYS A 78 12.82 -3.81 9.12
N ALA A 79 13.70 -3.16 8.35
CA ALA A 79 14.52 -2.04 8.82
C ALA A 79 13.77 -0.69 8.84
N GLY A 80 12.51 -0.63 8.39
CA GLY A 80 11.71 0.60 8.39
C GLY A 80 12.08 1.59 7.29
N GLU A 81 12.75 1.15 6.21
CA GLU A 81 13.23 2.05 5.15
C GLU A 81 12.13 2.52 4.17
N HIS A 82 10.87 2.12 4.38
CA HIS A 82 9.74 2.37 3.47
C HIS A 82 8.73 3.33 4.10
N ASP A 83 8.02 4.09 3.27
CA ASP A 83 6.84 4.83 3.72
C ASP A 83 5.58 3.96 3.59
N MET A 84 5.52 3.17 2.52
CA MET A 84 4.46 2.20 2.23
C MET A 84 5.06 0.92 1.62
N MET A 85 4.42 -0.22 1.85
CA MET A 85 4.79 -1.51 1.23
C MET A 85 3.56 -2.16 0.61
N LEU A 86 3.73 -2.76 -0.57
CA LEU A 86 2.72 -3.67 -1.13
C LEU A 86 3.10 -5.10 -0.77
N TYR A 87 2.24 -5.77 -0.01
CA TYR A 87 2.50 -7.09 0.53
C TYR A 87 1.24 -7.95 0.49
N SER A 88 1.43 -9.26 0.45
CA SER A 88 0.37 -10.25 0.49
C SER A 88 0.81 -11.43 1.32
N TRP A 89 -0.15 -12.04 2.01
CA TRP A 89 0.06 -13.21 2.85
C TRP A 89 -0.83 -14.37 2.38
N ILE A 90 -0.33 -15.60 2.54
CA ILE A 90 -1.11 -16.82 2.34
C ILE A 90 -1.08 -17.54 3.68
N GLY A 91 -2.26 -17.93 4.20
CA GLY A 91 -2.33 -18.68 5.44
C GLY A 91 -1.60 -20.03 5.33
N ASP A 92 -0.78 -20.32 6.33
CA ASP A 92 0.04 -21.52 6.44
C ASP A 92 -0.74 -22.71 7.03
N ASN A 93 -1.69 -22.45 7.94
CA ASN A 93 -2.34 -23.49 8.76
C ASN A 93 -3.87 -23.35 8.88
N GLY A 94 -4.47 -22.27 8.35
CA GLY A 94 -5.91 -22.03 8.40
C GLY A 94 -6.43 -21.53 9.76
N ASP A 95 -5.55 -21.22 10.71
CA ASP A 95 -5.90 -20.59 11.98
C ASP A 95 -5.84 -19.05 11.83
N PRO A 96 -6.83 -18.28 12.33
CA PRO A 96 -6.79 -16.82 12.32
C PRO A 96 -5.60 -16.16 13.03
N ASP A 97 -4.85 -16.88 13.87
CA ASP A 97 -3.58 -16.41 14.45
C ASP A 97 -2.45 -16.26 13.40
N ASN A 98 -2.61 -16.88 12.23
CA ASN A 98 -1.65 -16.86 11.13
C ASN A 98 -2.04 -15.87 10.02
#